data_AF-A0A645E1U9-F1
#
_entry.id   AF-A0A645E1U9-F1
#
_cell.length_a   1.000
_cell.length_b   1.000
_cell.length_c   1.000
_cell.angle_alpha   90.00
_cell.angle_beta   90.00
_cell.angle_gamma   90.00
#
_symmetry.space_group_name_H-M   'P 1'
#
loop_
_entity.id
_entity.type
_entity.pdbx_description
1 polymer ?
#
loop_
_entity_poly.entity_id
_entity_poly.type
_entity_poly.pdbx_seq_one_letter_code
_entity_poly.pdbx_strand_id
1 'polypeptide(L)'
;MGFLKCVEKLDISLEDSTLVYIGDHQEDTIFGKNAEEFYKSQGYNTKVICISASYSDNTPSDWIVKPDFIAYSTTDILDIINKILNN
;
A
#
# COMPACT_ATOMS: atom_id res chain seq x y z
N MET A 1 -7.78 11.61 -7.58
CA MET A 1 -6.84 10.47 -7.51
C MET A 1 -7.63 9.16 -7.55
N GLY A 2 -7.11 8.13 -8.20
CA GLY A 2 -7.82 6.84 -8.39
C GLY A 2 -7.98 6.03 -7.12
N PHE A 3 -6.92 5.91 -6.30
CA PHE A 3 -6.93 5.10 -5.07
C PHE A 3 -8.00 5.53 -4.06
N LEU A 4 -8.08 6.81 -3.70
CA LEU A 4 -9.09 7.32 -2.75
C LEU A 4 -10.51 7.02 -3.24
N LYS A 5 -10.78 7.20 -4.55
CA LYS A 5 -12.07 6.84 -5.15
C LYS A 5 -12.37 5.34 -5.09
N CYS A 6 -11.34 4.49 -5.18
CA CYS A 6 -11.51 3.04 -5.01
C CYS A 6 -11.92 2.73 -3.57
N VAL A 7 -11.22 3.29 -2.58
CA VAL A 7 -11.53 3.08 -1.17
C VAL A 7 -12.94 3.58 -0.82
N GLU A 8 -13.32 4.77 -1.29
CA GLU A 8 -14.69 5.30 -1.15
C GLU A 8 -15.75 4.33 -1.70
N LYS A 9 -15.48 3.68 -2.83
CA LYS A 9 -16.40 2.72 -3.46
C LYS A 9 -16.46 1.37 -2.77
N LEU A 10 -15.44 1.02 -1.98
CA LEU A 10 -15.44 -0.23 -1.21
C LEU A 10 -16.37 -0.16 0.00
N ASP A 11 -16.80 1.03 0.41
CA ASP A 11 -17.72 1.26 1.54
C ASP A 11 -17.26 0.54 2.82
N ILE A 12 -15.96 0.67 3.11
CA ILE A 12 -15.32 0.06 4.28
C ILE A 12 -15.13 1.08 5.40
N SER A 13 -15.13 0.62 6.65
CA SER A 13 -14.71 1.44 7.78
C SER A 13 -13.21 1.72 7.69
N LEU A 14 -12.84 2.99 7.87
CA LEU A 14 -11.45 3.44 7.90
C LEU A 14 -10.90 3.61 9.32
N GLU A 15 -11.76 3.59 10.33
CA GLU A 15 -11.35 3.68 11.74
C GLU A 15 -10.52 2.45 12.13
N ASP A 16 -9.36 2.68 12.76
CA ASP A 16 -8.41 1.65 13.20
C ASP A 16 -8.10 0.60 12.11
N SER A 17 -7.99 1.04 10.86
CA SER A 17 -7.86 0.15 9.70
C SER A 17 -6.44 0.11 9.13
N THR A 18 -6.12 -1.02 8.48
CA THR A 18 -4.91 -1.15 7.65
C THR A 18 -5.32 -1.43 6.21
N LEU A 19 -4.92 -0.54 5.30
CA LEU A 19 -5.07 -0.72 3.86
C LEU A 19 -3.76 -1.24 3.28
N VAL A 20 -3.84 -2.25 2.42
CA VAL A 20 -2.69 -2.75 1.66
C VAL A 20 -2.82 -2.27 0.22
N TYR A 21 -1.85 -1.47 -0.24
CA TYR A 21 -1.80 -0.96 -1.61
C TYR A 21 -0.65 -1.65 -2.36
N ILE A 22 -0.98 -2.31 -3.47
CA ILE A 22 -0.03 -3.10 -4.26
C ILE A 22 0.09 -2.46 -5.64
N GLY A 23 1.32 -2.15 -6.05
CA GLY A 23 1.62 -1.57 -7.36
C GLY A 23 3.04 -1.89 -7.79
N ASP A 24 3.39 -1.60 -9.04
CA ASP A 24 4.69 -1.94 -9.64
C ASP A 24 5.49 -0.69 -10.05
N HIS A 25 4.99 0.50 -9.75
CA HIS A 25 5.68 1.76 -10.01
C HIS A 25 5.93 2.56 -8.72
N GLN A 26 6.90 3.47 -8.77
CA GLN A 26 7.19 4.36 -7.63
C GLN A 26 5.98 5.22 -7.28
N GLU A 27 5.25 5.68 -8.30
CA GLU A 27 4.05 6.49 -8.18
C GLU A 27 2.96 5.79 -7.36
N ASP A 28 2.86 4.46 -7.44
CA ASP A 28 1.94 3.67 -6.61
C ASP A 28 2.28 3.78 -5.13
N THR A 29 3.57 3.70 -4.81
CA THR A 29 4.06 3.91 -3.44
C THR A 29 3.76 5.33 -2.97
N ILE A 30 4.02 6.34 -3.80
CA ILE A 30 3.73 7.74 -3.49
C ILE A 30 2.23 7.92 -3.22
N PHE A 31 1.36 7.31 -4.03
CA PHE A 31 -0.09 7.40 -3.82
C PHE A 31 -0.53 6.75 -2.51
N GLY A 32 -0.03 5.56 -2.18
CA GLY A 32 -0.36 4.89 -0.92
C GLY A 32 0.08 5.70 0.29
N LYS A 33 1.31 6.24 0.28
CA LYS A 33 1.83 7.08 1.37
C LYS A 33 1.05 8.40 1.52
N ASN A 34 0.73 9.06 0.40
CA ASN A 34 -0.09 10.27 0.45
C ASN A 34 -1.51 10.01 0.96
N ALA A 35 -2.08 8.83 0.67
CA ALA A 35 -3.40 8.47 1.16
C ALA A 35 -3.41 8.20 2.67
N GLU A 36 -2.36 7.59 3.23
CA GLU A 36 -2.19 7.48 4.69
C GLU A 36 -2.22 8.87 5.34
N GLU A 37 -1.39 9.80 4.86
CA GLU A 37 -1.35 11.17 5.38
C GLU A 37 -2.67 11.91 5.20
N PHE A 38 -3.36 11.69 4.07
CA PHE A 38 -4.70 12.22 3.86
C PHE A 38 -5.69 11.71 4.91
N TYR A 39 -5.78 10.39 5.15
CA TYR A 39 -6.71 9.84 6.13
C TYR A 39 -6.40 10.29 7.56
N LYS A 40 -5.10 10.33 7.94
CA LYS A 40 -4.67 10.92 9.22
C LYS A 40 -5.13 12.38 9.35
N SER A 41 -5.02 13.18 8.28
CA SER A 41 -5.47 14.57 8.29
C SER A 41 -6.99 14.73 8.47
N GLN A 42 -7.76 13.70 8.13
CA GLN A 42 -9.22 13.65 8.35
C GLN A 42 -9.59 13.10 9.73
N GLY A 43 -8.62 12.74 10.57
CA GLY A 43 -8.82 12.21 11.91
C GLY A 43 -8.97 10.69 11.99
N TYR A 44 -8.79 9.96 10.88
CA TYR A 44 -8.81 8.50 10.91
C TYR A 44 -7.48 7.93 11.38
N ASN A 45 -7.55 6.89 12.20
CA ASN A 45 -6.39 6.05 12.52
C ASN A 45 -6.18 4.95 11.46
N THR A 46 -5.96 5.36 10.20
CA THR A 46 -5.73 4.44 9.07
C THR A 46 -4.25 4.35 8.74
N LYS A 47 -3.74 3.13 8.60
CA LYS A 47 -2.40 2.86 8.07
C LYS A 47 -2.48 2.37 6.62
N VAL A 48 -1.56 2.81 5.75
CA VAL A 48 -1.41 2.27 4.39
C VAL A 48 -0.06 1.61 4.23
N ILE A 49 -0.09 0.30 4.00
CA ILE A 49 1.10 -0.51 3.72
C ILE A 49 1.24 -0.67 2.22
N CYS A 50 2.35 -0.19 1.68
CA CYS A 50 2.67 -0.26 0.25
C CYS A 50 3.54 -1.49 -0.04
N ILE A 51 3.10 -2.34 -0.97
CA ILE A 51 3.86 -3.49 -1.47
C ILE A 51 4.21 -3.22 -2.93
N SER A 52 5.50 -3.21 -3.26
CA SER A 52 5.94 -3.18 -4.64
C SER A 52 5.94 -4.58 -5.23
N ALA A 53 5.16 -4.80 -6.28
CA ALA A 53 5.22 -6.00 -7.12
C ALA A 53 6.41 -5.89 -8.08
N SER A 54 7.49 -6.62 -7.81
CA SER A 54 8.78 -6.53 -8.50
C SER A 54 9.07 -7.69 -9.45
N TYR A 55 8.04 -8.42 -9.85
CA TYR A 55 8.12 -9.46 -10.89
C TYR A 55 7.93 -8.92 -12.32
N SER A 56 7.96 -7.60 -12.52
CA SER A 56 7.76 -6.90 -13.81
C SER A 56 8.98 -6.09 -14.28
N ASP A 57 10.20 -6.53 -13.95
CA ASP A 57 11.49 -5.89 -14.33
C ASP A 57 11.69 -4.46 -13.80
N ASN A 58 11.01 -4.07 -12.72
CA ASN A 58 11.26 -2.81 -12.03
C ASN A 58 12.41 -2.93 -10.99
N THR A 59 12.98 -1.80 -10.57
CA THR A 59 14.03 -1.74 -9.53
C THR A 59 13.60 -0.89 -8.33
N PRO A 60 12.74 -1.41 -7.42
CA PRO A 60 12.28 -0.64 -6.25
C PRO A 60 13.42 -0.23 -5.32
N SER A 61 14.58 -0.89 -5.40
CA SER A 61 15.83 -0.53 -4.74
C SER A 61 16.36 0.86 -5.12
N ASP A 62 15.94 1.41 -6.25
CA ASP A 62 16.44 2.70 -6.76
C ASP A 62 15.42 3.83 -6.58
N TRP A 63 14.18 3.52 -6.16
CA TRP A 63 13.14 4.51 -5.93
C TRP A 63 13.49 5.51 -4.82
N ILE A 64 13.18 6.78 -5.03
CA ILE A 64 13.29 7.84 -4.03
C ILE A 64 12.33 7.58 -2.86
N VAL A 65 11.11 7.15 -3.17
CA VAL A 65 10.09 6.77 -2.17
C VAL A 65 9.98 5.25 -2.14
N LYS A 66 10.27 4.65 -0.98
CA LYS A 66 10.32 3.20 -0.81
C LYS A 66 8.95 2.61 -0.42
N PRO A 67 8.58 1.45 -0.98
CA PRO A 67 7.47 0.67 -0.46
C PRO A 67 7.85 0.11 0.92
N ASP A 68 6.85 -0.32 1.70
CA ASP A 68 7.08 -1.00 2.97
C ASP A 68 7.61 -2.42 2.75
N PHE A 69 7.20 -3.05 1.65
CA PHE A 69 7.65 -4.38 1.25
C PHE A 69 7.89 -4.46 -0.27
N ILE A 70 8.76 -5.38 -0.67
CA ILE A 70 9.00 -5.73 -2.07
C ILE A 70 8.66 -7.20 -2.24
N ALA A 71 7.80 -7.51 -3.20
CA ALA A 71 7.38 -8.86 -3.56
C ALA A 71 7.97 -9.23 -4.93
N TYR A 72 8.77 -10.28 -5.01
CA TYR A 72 9.36 -10.79 -6.25
C TYR A 72 8.52 -11.89 -6.90
N SER A 73 7.42 -12.28 -6.25
CA SER A 73 6.43 -13.21 -6.77
C SER A 73 5.05 -12.94 -6.18
N THR A 74 4.00 -13.54 -6.73
CA THR A 74 2.66 -13.51 -6.11
C THR A 74 2.61 -14.26 -4.78
N THR A 75 3.49 -15.25 -4.58
CA THR A 75 3.60 -15.96 -3.30
C THR A 75 4.15 -15.03 -2.21
N ASP A 76 5.12 -14.19 -2.54
CA ASP A 76 5.68 -13.21 -1.61
C ASP A 76 4.59 -12.24 -1.12
N ILE A 77 3.66 -11.84 -1.99
CA ILE A 77 2.51 -11.01 -1.60
C ILE A 77 1.69 -11.69 -0.50
N LEU A 78 1.38 -12.99 -0.67
CA LEU A 78 0.63 -13.75 0.33
C LEU A 78 1.40 -13.86 1.65
N ASP A 79 2.72 -14.12 1.59
CA ASP A 79 3.58 -14.20 2.77
C ASP A 79 3.64 -12.86 3.52
N ILE A 80 3.75 -11.74 2.79
CA ILE A 80 3.73 -10.39 3.35
C ILE A 80 2.37 -10.10 4.00
N ILE A 81 1.25 -10.41 3.33
CA ILE A 81 -0.10 -10.20 3.90
C ILE A 81 -0.28 -11.03 5.17
N ASN A 82 0.14 -12.30 5.16
CA ASN A 82 0.09 -13.15 6.35
C ASN A 82 0.94 -12.59 7.49
N LYS A 83 2.12 -12.03 7.19
CA LYS A 83 2.93 -11.34 8.20
C LYS A 83 2.20 -10.12 8.77
N ILE A 84 1.51 -9.34 7.95
CA ILE A 84 0.75 -8.17 8.41
C ILE A 84 -0.42 -8.57 9.32
N LEU A 85 -1.16 -9.62 8.96
CA LEU A 85 -2.35 -10.07 9.70
C LEU A 85 -2.03 -10.75 11.04
N ASN A 86 -0.83 -11.31 11.20
CA ASN A 86 -0.41 -12.04 12.39
C ASN A 86 0.47 -11.21 13.35
N ASN A 87 0.69 -9.93 13.05
CA ASN A 87 1.35 -8.96 13.95
C ASN A 87 0.29 -8.10 14.65
#